data_AF-A0A9E0KZI0-F1
#
_entry.id   AF-A0A9E0KZI0-F1
#
_cell.length_a   1.000
_cell.length_b   1.000
_cell.length_c   1.000
_cell.angle_alpha   90.00
_cell.angle_beta   90.00
_cell.angle_gamma   90.00
#
_symmetry.space_group_name_H-M   'P 1'
#
loop_
_entity.id
_entity.type
_entity.pdbx_description
1 polymer ?
#
loop_
_entity_poly.entity_id
_entity_poly.type
_entity_poly.pdbx_seq_one_letter_code
_entity_poly.pdbx_strand_id
1 'polypeptide(L)'
;MLDENLKTQLKAYLERLVNPIELVASTDTSSASLEMMALLNDIIAQSDKISLREDNAANVRKPSFAVNRIGEDTGVRFAGLPMGHEFTSLVLAL
;
A
#
# COMPACT_ATOMS: atom_id res chain seq x y z
N MET A 1 11.22 -4.70 2.77
CA MET A 1 10.25 -5.82 2.76
C MET A 1 10.02 -6.23 4.22
N LEU A 2 8.77 -6.36 4.65
CA LEU A 2 8.37 -6.45 6.06
C LEU A 2 8.93 -7.71 6.73
N ASP A 3 9.39 -7.57 7.98
CA ASP A 3 9.77 -8.73 8.80
C ASP A 3 8.54 -9.52 9.27
N GLU A 4 8.77 -10.74 9.74
CA GLU A 4 7.70 -11.68 10.13
C GLU A 4 6.85 -11.19 11.30
N ASN A 5 7.41 -10.39 12.22
CA ASN A 5 6.64 -9.81 13.32
C ASN A 5 5.69 -8.73 12.80
N LEU A 6 6.19 -7.82 11.95
CA LEU A 6 5.35 -6.80 11.31
C LEU A 6 4.26 -7.41 10.43
N LYS A 7 4.56 -8.47 9.66
CA LYS A 7 3.54 -9.19 8.87
C LYS A 7 2.46 -9.78 9.75
N THR A 8 2.83 -10.41 10.87
CA THR A 8 1.87 -10.98 11.83
C THR A 8 0.95 -9.90 12.42
N GLN A 9 1.53 -8.76 12.81
CA GLN A 9 0.76 -7.63 13.34
C GLN A 9 -0.16 -7.02 12.28
N LEU A 10 0.35 -6.80 11.07
CA LEU A 10 -0.42 -6.29 9.95
C LEU A 10 -1.62 -7.21 9.68
N LYS A 11 -1.39 -8.52 9.55
CA LYS A 11 -2.46 -9.51 9.32
C LYS A 11 -3.59 -9.40 10.36
N ALA A 12 -3.25 -9.28 11.64
CA ALA A 12 -4.24 -9.12 12.71
C ALA A 12 -5.07 -7.83 12.56
N TYR A 13 -4.49 -6.74 12.07
CA TYR A 13 -5.25 -5.54 11.73
C TYR A 13 -6.14 -5.74 10.50
N LEU A 14 -5.62 -6.39 9.46
CA LEU A 14 -6.35 -6.61 8.21
C LEU A 14 -7.53 -7.58 8.35
N GLU A 15 -7.55 -8.44 9.37
CA GLU A 15 -8.74 -9.25 9.73
C GLU A 15 -9.96 -8.37 10.06
N ARG A 16 -9.73 -7.11 10.47
CA ARG A 16 -10.79 -6.14 10.79
C ARG A 16 -11.28 -5.36 9.56
N LEU A 17 -10.68 -5.55 8.38
CA LEU A 17 -11.15 -4.92 7.15
C LEU A 17 -12.57 -5.39 6.83
N VAL A 18 -13.49 -4.44 6.70
CA VAL A 18 -14.88 -4.72 6.32
C VAL A 18 -15.04 -4.66 4.80
N ASN A 19 -14.50 -3.61 4.19
CA ASN A 19 -14.62 -3.34 2.76
C ASN A 19 -13.33 -3.72 2.02
N PRO A 20 -13.43 -4.17 0.76
CA PRO A 20 -12.25 -4.38 -0.06
C PRO A 20 -11.63 -3.04 -0.46
N ILE A 21 -10.30 -3.02 -0.51
CA ILE A 21 -9.50 -1.83 -0.85
C ILE A 21 -8.58 -2.14 -2.04
N GLU A 22 -8.28 -1.12 -2.84
CA GLU A 22 -7.34 -1.16 -3.95
C GLU A 22 -6.17 -0.22 -3.65
N LEU A 23 -4.95 -0.75 -3.73
CA LEU A 23 -3.72 0.01 -3.71
C LEU A 23 -3.37 0.41 -5.15
N VAL A 24 -3.36 1.71 -5.46
CA VAL A 24 -3.08 2.22 -6.81
C VAL A 24 -1.69 2.85 -6.85
N ALA A 25 -0.71 2.07 -7.30
CA ALA A 25 0.70 2.46 -7.36
C ALA A 25 1.02 3.24 -8.64
N SER A 26 1.88 4.25 -8.52
CA SER A 26 2.52 4.94 -9.64
C SER A 26 4.02 4.91 -9.41
N THR A 27 4.74 4.27 -10.32
CA THR A 27 6.15 3.90 -10.20
C THR A 27 6.96 4.43 -11.38
N ASP A 28 8.28 4.41 -11.18
CA ASP A 28 9.31 4.64 -12.18
C ASP A 28 10.38 3.53 -12.09
N THR A 29 11.53 3.70 -12.76
CA THR A 29 12.62 2.71 -12.77
C THR A 29 13.60 2.87 -11.61
N SER A 30 13.30 3.68 -10.60
CA SER A 30 14.19 3.91 -9.45
C SER A 30 14.18 2.74 -8.45
N SER A 31 15.24 2.63 -7.65
CA SER A 31 15.28 1.68 -6.54
C SER A 31 14.17 1.95 -5.51
N ALA A 32 13.80 3.21 -5.29
CA ALA A 32 12.72 3.59 -4.39
C ALA A 32 11.36 3.02 -4.87
N SER A 33 11.10 3.00 -6.17
CA SER A 33 9.92 2.35 -6.75
C SER A 33 9.90 0.85 -6.50
N LEU A 34 11.06 0.18 -6.66
CA LEU A 34 11.19 -1.25 -6.38
C LEU A 34 10.93 -1.57 -4.90
N GLU A 35 11.47 -0.77 -3.99
CA GLU A 35 11.28 -0.95 -2.55
C GLU A 35 9.82 -0.71 -2.12
N MET A 36 9.17 0.33 -2.67
CA MET A 36 7.75 0.58 -2.43
C MET A 36 6.90 -0.57 -2.95
N MET A 37 7.15 -1.07 -4.16
CA MET A 37 6.42 -2.20 -4.71
C MET A 37 6.63 -3.47 -3.88
N ALA A 38 7.83 -3.72 -3.35
CA ALA A 38 8.07 -4.84 -2.45
C ALA A 38 7.20 -4.75 -1.18
N LEU A 39 7.07 -3.55 -0.58
CA LEU A 39 6.17 -3.32 0.54
C LEU A 39 4.70 -3.57 0.16
N LEU A 40 4.22 -3.04 -0.97
CA LEU A 40 2.83 -3.22 -1.39
C LEU A 40 2.51 -4.69 -1.65
N ASN A 41 3.45 -5.44 -2.23
CA ASN A 41 3.31 -6.89 -2.42
C ASN A 41 3.25 -7.67 -1.10
N ASP A 42 4.05 -7.29 -0.09
CA ASP A 42 3.94 -7.90 1.24
C ASP A 42 2.54 -7.67 1.86
N ILE A 43 1.99 -6.47 1.69
CA ILE A 43 0.68 -6.08 2.23
C ILE A 43 -0.45 -6.87 1.58
N ILE A 44 -0.50 -6.93 0.24
CA ILE A 44 -1.57 -7.68 -0.45
C ILE A 44 -1.50 -9.17 -0.15
N ALA A 45 -0.31 -9.72 0.15
CA ALA A 45 -0.16 -11.12 0.55
C ALA A 45 -0.73 -11.42 1.94
N GLN A 46 -1.04 -10.40 2.76
CA GLN A 46 -1.61 -10.59 4.10
C GLN A 46 -3.15 -10.63 4.11
N SER A 47 -3.84 -10.26 3.03
CA SER A 47 -5.31 -10.25 2.99
C SER A 47 -5.88 -10.31 1.58
N ASP A 48 -6.86 -11.20 1.37
CA ASP A 48 -7.60 -11.32 0.11
C ASP A 48 -8.51 -10.11 -0.20
N LYS A 49 -8.68 -9.19 0.76
CA LYS A 49 -9.49 -7.97 0.60
C LYS A 49 -8.71 -6.80 0.00
N ILE A 50 -7.42 -6.97 -0.27
CA ILE A 50 -6.55 -5.92 -0.80
C ILE A 50 -6.07 -6.31 -2.19
N SER A 51 -6.34 -5.47 -3.18
CA SER A 51 -5.78 -5.59 -4.53
C SER A 51 -4.70 -4.55 -4.79
N LEU A 52 -3.83 -4.81 -5.77
CA LEU A 52 -2.81 -3.87 -6.24
C LEU A 52 -2.99 -3.65 -7.74
N ARG A 53 -3.00 -2.38 -8.15
CA ARG A 53 -3.02 -1.95 -9.54
C ARG A 53 -1.93 -0.91 -9.77
N GLU A 54 -1.26 -0.99 -10.90
CA GLU A 54 -0.33 0.06 -11.35
C GLU A 54 -1.03 1.04 -12.30
N ASP A 55 -0.85 2.33 -12.05
CA ASP A 55 -1.27 3.44 -12.90
C ASP A 55 -0.11 4.43 -13.08
N ASN A 56 0.78 4.07 -14.00
CA ASN A 56 1.97 4.84 -14.32
C ASN A 56 1.68 6.02 -15.28
N ALA A 57 0.46 6.12 -15.80
CA ALA A 57 0.02 7.23 -16.66
C ALA A 57 -0.52 8.41 -15.85
N ALA A 58 -0.92 8.19 -14.59
CA ALA A 58 -1.39 9.24 -13.70
C ALA A 58 -0.34 10.36 -13.49
N ASN A 59 -0.80 11.61 -13.50
CA ASN A 59 0.03 12.79 -13.25
C ASN A 59 0.22 13.02 -11.73
N VAL A 60 0.92 12.08 -11.08
CA VAL A 60 1.20 12.08 -9.64
C VAL A 60 2.70 11.85 -9.38
N ARG A 61 3.14 12.02 -8.12
CA ARG A 61 4.53 11.74 -7.74
C ARG A 61 4.87 10.26 -7.96
N LYS A 62 6.11 9.98 -8.32
CA LYS A 62 6.66 8.63 -8.47
C LYS A 62 7.92 8.51 -7.60
N PRO A 63 8.07 7.44 -6.80
CA PRO A 63 7.04 6.46 -6.46
C PRO A 63 5.93 7.03 -5.55
N SER A 64 4.69 6.65 -5.78
CA SER A 64 3.58 6.87 -4.83
C SER A 64 2.51 5.79 -4.95
N PHE A 65 1.64 5.67 -3.95
CA PHE A 65 0.43 4.85 -4.05
C PHE A 65 -0.74 5.48 -3.30
N ALA A 66 -1.95 5.25 -3.80
CA ALA A 66 -3.19 5.59 -3.09
C ALA A 66 -3.79 4.35 -2.45
N VAL A 67 -4.45 4.55 -1.31
CA VAL A 67 -5.29 3.55 -0.65
C VAL A 67 -6.74 3.93 -0.88
N ASN A 68 -7.41 3.22 -1.79
CA ASN A 68 -8.78 3.51 -2.21
C ASN A 68 -9.72 2.36 -1.79
N ARG A 69 -10.99 2.65 -1.55
CA ARG A 69 -12.02 1.59 -1.56
C ARG A 69 -12.33 1.23 -3.01
N ILE A 70 -12.69 -0.03 -3.26
CA ILE A 70 -13.12 -0.42 -4.61
C ILE A 70 -14.30 0.44 -5.06
N GLY A 71 -14.14 1.13 -6.19
CA GLY A 71 -15.15 2.02 -6.77
C GLY A 71 -15.08 3.49 -6.32
N GLU A 72 -14.15 3.84 -5.42
CA GLU A 72 -13.90 5.22 -4.98
C GLU A 72 -12.48 5.66 -5.36
N ASP A 73 -12.30 6.92 -5.75
CA ASP A 73 -10.97 7.49 -6.09
C ASP A 73 -10.55 8.63 -5.14
N THR A 74 -11.09 8.63 -3.93
CA THR A 74 -10.92 9.70 -2.92
C THR A 74 -10.00 9.31 -1.76
N GLY A 75 -9.13 8.32 -1.95
CA GLY A 75 -8.29 7.77 -0.90
C GLY A 75 -7.08 8.61 -0.53
N VAL A 76 -6.38 8.17 0.52
CA VAL A 76 -5.12 8.78 0.99
C VAL A 76 -3.98 8.34 0.07
N ARG A 77 -3.09 9.27 -0.31
CA ARG A 77 -1.91 8.99 -1.12
C ARG A 77 -0.61 9.20 -0.35
N PHE A 78 0.25 8.19 -0.37
CA PHE A 78 1.61 8.24 0.15
C PHE A 78 2.59 8.38 -1.02
N ALA A 79 3.53 9.33 -0.95
CA ALA A 79 4.60 9.48 -1.92
C ALA A 79 5.93 9.07 -1.27
N GLY A 80 6.62 8.09 -1.87
CA GLY A 80 7.78 7.42 -1.27
C GLY A 80 7.40 6.20 -0.44
N LEU A 81 8.35 5.72 0.35
CA LEU A 81 8.24 4.52 1.18
C LEU A 81 7.83 4.90 2.62
N PRO A 82 6.56 4.66 3.04
CA PRO A 82 6.06 5.05 4.37
C PRO A 82 6.45 4.02 5.44
N MET A 83 7.74 4.00 5.79
CA MET A 83 8.30 3.12 6.83
C MET A 83 8.57 3.90 8.13
N GLY A 84 9.11 3.21 9.14
CA GLY A 84 9.45 3.83 10.43
C GLY A 84 8.21 4.33 11.15
N HIS A 85 8.21 5.58 11.59
CA HIS A 85 7.07 6.18 12.29
C HIS A 85 5.79 6.24 11.44
N GLU A 86 5.91 6.32 10.11
CA GLU A 86 4.78 6.40 9.19
C GLU A 86 4.14 5.05 8.86
N PHE A 87 4.74 3.94 9.31
CA PHE A 87 4.15 2.62 9.10
C PHE A 87 2.81 2.48 9.83
N THR A 88 2.69 3.05 11.03
CA THR A 88 1.42 3.08 11.76
C THR A 88 0.37 3.91 11.03
N SER A 89 0.78 5.04 10.42
CA SER A 89 -0.08 5.88 9.58
C SER A 89 -0.63 5.09 8.39
N LEU A 90 0.21 4.25 7.75
CA LEU A 90 -0.22 3.36 6.68
C LEU A 90 -1.22 2.33 7.18
N VAL A 91 -0.96 1.66 8.30
CA VAL A 91 -1.89 0.65 8.85
C VAL A 91 -3.27 1.24 9.15
N LEU A 92 -3.34 2.49 9.59
CA LEU A 92 -4.62 3.18 9.84
C LEU A 92 -5.33 3.65 8.57
N ALA A 93 -4.60 3.83 7.46
CA ALA A 93 -5.17 4.23 6.18
C ALA A 93 -5.78 3.04 5.40
N LEU A 94 -5.34 1.82 5.68
CA LEU A 94 -5.87 0.56 5.13
C LEU A 94 -7.25 0.24 5.74
#